data_AF-R6C0L5-F1
#
_entry.id   AF-R6C0L5-F1
#
_cell.length_a   1.000
_cell.length_b   1.000
_cell.length_c   1.000
_cell.angle_alpha   90.00
_cell.angle_beta   90.00
_cell.angle_gamma   90.00
#
_symmetry.space_group_name_H-M   'P 1'
#
loop_
_entity.id
_entity.type
_entity.pdbx_description
1 polymer ?
#
loop_
_entity_poly.entity_id
_entity_poly.type
_entity_poly.pdbx_seq_one_letter_code
_entity_poly.pdbx_strand_id
1 'polypeptide(L)'
;MKNKDGKLTSIVGKDAVVGGNFSTPGSARIDGVIEGSARVAGSLIVGSTGRIEGDVEANSIIIGGEINGDVTVQGKAELTATARVIGDIRTSLIVIDEKAVFQGKCDMNIATGKTKKRPAKSPKAGKKSAKAALQEALLEVSEEKRAEEAATTSGDVDAAEKKDRTDDMA
;
A
#
# COMPACT_ATOMS: atom_id res chain seq x y z
N MET A 1 28.99 -0.93 13.43
CA MET A 1 28.17 -2.12 13.14
C MET A 1 29.09 -3.15 12.50
N LYS A 2 29.29 -4.33 13.12
CA LYS A 2 30.19 -5.37 12.59
C LYS A 2 29.45 -6.08 11.46
N ASN A 3 29.81 -5.80 10.21
CA ASN A 3 29.31 -6.51 9.03
C ASN A 3 29.79 -7.96 9.13
N LYS A 4 28.89 -8.87 9.50
CA LYS A 4 29.12 -10.33 9.52
C LYS A 4 28.82 -10.96 8.15
N ASP A 5 28.85 -10.15 7.09
CA ASP A 5 28.25 -10.48 5.79
C ASP A 5 29.13 -11.39 4.90
N GLY A 6 30.25 -11.90 5.42
CA GLY A 6 31.19 -12.71 4.62
C GLY A 6 31.66 -14.02 5.25
N LYS A 7 31.34 -14.32 6.51
CA LYS A 7 31.70 -15.61 7.12
C LYS A 7 30.55 -16.60 6.99
N LEU A 8 30.71 -17.58 6.10
CA LEU A 8 29.97 -18.84 6.15
C LEU A 8 30.28 -19.51 7.49
N THR A 9 29.26 -19.64 8.34
CA THR A 9 29.39 -20.25 9.67
C THR A 9 28.95 -21.69 9.68
N SER A 10 28.07 -22.08 8.76
CA SER A 10 27.43 -23.38 8.76
C SER A 10 27.32 -23.91 7.33
N ILE A 11 27.65 -25.19 7.14
CA ILE A 11 27.50 -25.88 5.86
C ILE A 11 26.80 -27.21 6.13
N VAL A 12 25.69 -27.45 5.44
CA VAL A 12 24.98 -28.73 5.41
C VAL A 12 25.38 -29.42 4.12
N GLY A 13 26.09 -30.54 4.24
CA GLY A 13 26.58 -31.30 3.09
C GLY A 13 25.46 -32.00 2.31
N LYS A 14 25.75 -32.39 1.07
CA LYS A 14 24.81 -33.05 0.14
C LYS A 14 24.11 -34.30 0.66
N ASP A 15 24.77 -35.05 1.54
CA ASP A 15 24.25 -36.31 2.10
C ASP A 15 23.63 -36.13 3.49
N ALA A 16 23.58 -34.89 3.99
CA ALA A 16 23.00 -34.58 5.29
C ALA A 16 21.49 -34.34 5.16
N VAL A 17 20.74 -34.97 6.04
CA VAL A 17 19.29 -34.74 6.23
C VAL A 17 19.10 -34.12 7.61
N VAL A 18 18.49 -32.94 7.65
CA VAL A 18 18.18 -32.21 8.87
C VAL A 18 16.67 -32.20 9.06
N GLY A 19 16.19 -32.92 10.07
CA GLY A 19 14.80 -32.89 10.47
C GLY A 19 14.55 -31.83 11.56
N GLY A 20 13.46 -31.07 11.42
CA GLY A 20 13.01 -30.07 12.38
C GLY A 20 13.52 -28.66 12.08
N ASN A 21 13.67 -27.84 13.13
CA ASN A 21 13.99 -26.43 12.99
C ASN A 21 15.50 -26.19 12.90
N PHE A 22 15.96 -25.65 11.78
CA PHE A 22 17.33 -25.22 11.57
C PHE A 22 17.47 -23.72 11.83
N SER A 23 18.34 -23.30 12.75
CA SER A 23 18.55 -21.87 13.05
C SER A 23 20.03 -21.53 13.14
N THR A 24 20.46 -20.47 12.47
CA THR A 24 21.85 -19.98 12.53
C THR A 24 21.93 -18.45 12.52
N PRO A 25 22.75 -17.85 13.42
CA PRO A 25 22.92 -16.40 13.48
C PRO A 25 23.86 -15.85 12.40
N GLY A 26 24.54 -16.73 11.64
CA GLY A 26 25.48 -16.36 10.59
C GLY A 26 24.94 -16.67 9.20
N SER A 27 25.86 -16.86 8.25
CA SER A 27 25.51 -17.31 6.90
C SER A 27 25.60 -18.82 6.82
N ALA A 28 24.68 -19.44 6.08
CA ALA A 28 24.62 -20.88 5.92
C ALA A 28 24.56 -21.30 4.46
N ARG A 29 25.21 -22.42 4.16
CA ARG A 29 25.10 -23.11 2.87
C ARG A 29 24.43 -24.46 3.07
N ILE A 30 23.43 -24.77 2.25
CA ILE A 30 22.68 -26.01 2.30
C ILE A 30 22.80 -26.70 0.94
N ASP A 31 23.57 -27.78 0.89
CA ASP A 31 23.65 -28.65 -0.28
C ASP A 31 22.85 -29.96 -0.09
N GLY A 32 22.36 -30.25 1.13
CA GLY A 32 21.57 -31.44 1.49
C GLY A 32 20.06 -31.18 1.66
N VAL A 33 19.38 -32.00 2.47
CA VAL A 33 17.93 -31.94 2.66
C VAL A 33 17.58 -31.35 4.03
N ILE A 34 16.67 -30.39 4.07
CA ILE A 34 16.05 -29.88 5.30
C ILE A 34 14.56 -30.17 5.25
N GLU A 35 14.07 -30.93 6.23
CA GLU A 35 12.67 -31.23 6.45
C GLU A 35 12.19 -30.45 7.69
N GLY A 36 11.70 -29.22 7.47
CA GLY A 36 11.27 -28.31 8.52
C GLY A 36 11.63 -26.85 8.25
N SER A 37 11.47 -25.99 9.27
CA SER A 37 11.68 -24.55 9.12
C SER A 37 13.16 -24.17 9.22
N ALA A 38 13.65 -23.37 8.28
CA ALA A 38 15.02 -22.86 8.26
C ALA A 38 15.07 -21.34 8.53
N ARG A 39 15.73 -20.92 9.61
CA ARG A 39 15.90 -19.51 9.99
C ARG A 39 17.37 -19.10 9.98
N VAL A 40 17.71 -18.16 9.11
CA VAL A 40 19.09 -17.70 8.92
C VAL A 40 19.14 -16.19 9.06
N ALA A 41 19.79 -15.68 10.11
CA ALA A 41 19.86 -14.24 10.31
C ALA A 41 20.71 -13.51 9.25
N GLY A 42 21.64 -14.23 8.62
CA GLY A 42 22.52 -13.73 7.57
C GLY A 42 22.12 -14.16 6.16
N SER A 43 23.12 -14.55 5.37
CA SER A 43 22.92 -15.02 3.99
C SER A 43 22.70 -16.52 3.95
N LEU A 44 21.69 -16.97 3.23
CA LEU A 44 21.40 -18.38 2.97
C LEU A 44 21.70 -18.73 1.53
N ILE A 45 22.47 -19.79 1.31
CA ILE A 45 22.79 -20.32 -0.01
C ILE A 45 22.26 -21.74 -0.09
N VAL A 46 21.27 -21.97 -0.95
CA VAL A 46 20.80 -23.32 -1.28
C VAL A 46 21.54 -23.76 -2.54
N GLY A 47 22.37 -24.78 -2.44
CA GLY A 47 23.09 -25.33 -3.59
C GLY A 47 22.17 -26.03 -4.57
N SER A 48 22.69 -26.43 -5.72
CA SER A 48 21.91 -27.11 -6.78
C SER A 48 21.31 -28.45 -6.36
N THR A 49 21.92 -29.12 -5.38
CA THR A 49 21.43 -30.37 -4.79
C THR A 49 20.61 -30.15 -3.53
N GLY A 50 20.55 -28.90 -3.03
CA GLY A 50 19.84 -28.57 -1.80
C GLY A 50 18.33 -28.68 -1.98
N ARG A 51 17.66 -29.29 -1.01
CA ARG A 51 16.20 -29.38 -0.95
C ARG A 51 15.73 -28.90 0.42
N ILE A 52 14.77 -27.98 0.44
CA ILE A 52 14.14 -27.52 1.68
C ILE A 52 12.64 -27.73 1.56
N GLU A 53 12.07 -28.46 2.52
CA GLU A 53 10.65 -28.70 2.67
C GLU A 53 10.18 -28.03 3.95
N GLY A 54 9.59 -26.84 3.82
CA GLY A 54 9.15 -26.02 4.95
C GLY A 54 9.43 -24.53 4.77
N ASP A 55 9.15 -23.77 5.83
CA ASP A 55 9.27 -22.31 5.81
C ASP A 55 10.72 -21.84 5.93
N VAL A 56 11.10 -20.88 5.09
CA VAL A 56 12.45 -20.30 5.06
C VAL A 56 12.41 -18.83 5.43
N GLU A 57 13.15 -18.45 6.46
CA GLU A 57 13.37 -17.06 6.84
C GLU A 57 14.85 -16.69 6.71
N ALA A 58 15.17 -15.70 5.88
CA ALA A 58 16.54 -15.23 5.71
C ALA A 58 16.65 -13.70 5.56
N ASN A 59 17.84 -13.14 5.79
CA ASN A 59 18.08 -11.75 5.37
C ASN A 59 18.28 -11.67 3.85
N SER A 60 19.16 -12.49 3.31
CA SER A 60 19.39 -12.62 1.87
C SER A 60 19.47 -14.10 1.50
N ILE A 61 18.95 -14.47 0.34
CA ILE A 61 18.93 -15.87 -0.11
C ILE A 61 19.38 -16.00 -1.57
N ILE A 62 20.19 -17.02 -1.84
CA ILE A 62 20.53 -17.48 -3.19
C ILE A 62 20.02 -18.92 -3.30
N ILE A 63 19.13 -19.16 -4.25
CA ILE A 63 18.44 -20.44 -4.45
C ILE A 63 19.01 -21.08 -5.71
N GLY A 64 19.69 -22.21 -5.54
CA GLY A 64 20.18 -23.08 -6.61
C GLY A 64 19.44 -24.40 -6.74
N GLY A 65 18.79 -24.84 -5.67
CA GLY A 65 18.11 -26.12 -5.60
C GLY A 65 16.59 -25.97 -5.54
N GLU A 66 15.96 -26.82 -4.75
CA GLU A 66 14.51 -26.89 -4.62
C GLU A 66 14.02 -26.39 -3.26
N ILE A 67 13.00 -25.55 -3.24
CA ILE A 67 12.31 -25.10 -2.03
C ILE A 67 10.82 -25.32 -2.21
N ASN A 68 10.24 -26.11 -1.30
CA ASN A 68 8.81 -26.34 -1.21
C ASN A 68 8.31 -25.76 0.13
N GLY A 69 7.73 -24.56 0.09
CA GLY A 69 7.28 -23.83 1.28
C GLY A 69 7.36 -22.32 1.14
N ASP A 70 6.97 -21.60 2.18
CA ASP A 70 6.95 -20.14 2.18
C ASP A 70 8.34 -19.56 2.44
N VAL A 71 8.76 -18.59 1.63
CA VAL A 71 10.08 -17.96 1.71
C VAL A 71 9.93 -16.50 2.10
N THR A 72 10.39 -16.14 3.28
CA THR A 72 10.41 -14.76 3.79
C THR A 72 11.84 -14.23 3.81
N VAL A 73 12.13 -13.22 2.99
CA VAL A 73 13.46 -12.67 2.78
C VAL A 73 13.45 -11.16 3.00
N GLN A 74 14.14 -10.66 4.02
CA GLN A 74 14.10 -9.22 4.32
C GLN A 74 14.78 -8.36 3.24
N GLY A 75 15.83 -8.88 2.62
CA GLY A 75 16.65 -8.22 1.61
C GLY A 75 16.41 -8.79 0.21
N LYS A 76 17.46 -9.39 -0.36
CA LYS A 76 17.48 -9.89 -1.75
C LYS A 76 17.22 -11.40 -1.80
N ALA A 77 16.29 -11.82 -2.63
CA ALA A 77 16.13 -13.19 -3.08
C ALA A 77 16.65 -13.36 -4.52
N GLU A 78 17.54 -14.32 -4.73
CA GLU A 78 18.15 -14.59 -6.02
C GLU A 78 17.92 -16.05 -6.39
N LEU A 79 17.18 -16.30 -7.47
CA LEU A 79 16.92 -17.62 -8.03
C LEU A 79 17.86 -17.81 -9.21
N THR A 80 18.75 -18.78 -9.11
CA THR A 80 19.68 -19.14 -10.20
C THR A 80 19.00 -20.04 -11.24
N ALA A 81 19.66 -20.29 -12.37
CA ALA A 81 19.09 -21.08 -13.47
C ALA A 81 18.59 -22.50 -13.11
N THR A 82 19.08 -23.10 -12.03
CA THR A 82 18.64 -24.44 -11.57
C THR A 82 17.58 -24.39 -10.47
N ALA A 83 17.18 -23.20 -10.02
CA ALA A 83 16.26 -23.01 -8.92
C ALA A 83 14.85 -23.52 -9.25
N ARG A 84 14.24 -24.20 -8.29
CA ARG A 84 12.82 -24.58 -8.31
C ARG A 84 12.18 -24.17 -6.98
N VAL A 85 11.23 -23.25 -7.03
CA VAL A 85 10.53 -22.79 -5.83
C VAL A 85 9.03 -22.99 -6.02
N ILE A 86 8.42 -23.76 -5.11
CA ILE A 86 6.99 -23.99 -5.04
C ILE A 86 6.50 -23.47 -3.69
N GLY A 87 5.84 -22.32 -3.69
CA GLY A 87 5.39 -21.64 -2.47
C GLY A 87 5.43 -20.12 -2.60
N ASP A 88 4.99 -19.43 -1.54
CA ASP A 88 4.88 -17.98 -1.56
C ASP A 88 6.20 -17.31 -1.17
N ILE A 89 6.66 -16.34 -1.96
CA ILE A 89 7.88 -15.56 -1.67
C ILE A 89 7.49 -14.17 -1.21
N ARG A 90 7.93 -13.78 -0.01
CA ARG A 90 7.94 -12.39 0.44
C ARG A 90 9.37 -11.87 0.41
N THR A 91 9.67 -10.89 -0.46
CA THR A 91 11.04 -10.33 -0.56
C THR A 91 11.08 -8.85 -0.94
N SER A 92 12.06 -8.08 -0.48
CA SER A 92 12.18 -6.67 -0.89
C SER A 92 12.70 -6.52 -2.31
N LEU A 93 13.50 -7.48 -2.77
CA LEU A 93 14.08 -7.50 -4.10
C LEU A 93 14.20 -8.96 -4.56
N ILE A 94 13.64 -9.29 -5.72
CA ILE A 94 13.79 -10.60 -6.34
C ILE A 94 14.59 -10.50 -7.65
N VAL A 95 15.50 -11.44 -7.86
CA VAL A 95 16.22 -11.64 -9.11
C VAL A 95 15.97 -13.09 -9.54
N ILE A 96 15.49 -13.28 -10.77
CA ILE A 96 15.19 -14.60 -11.32
C ILE A 96 16.02 -14.76 -12.58
N ASP A 97 16.90 -15.75 -12.57
CA ASP A 97 17.75 -16.11 -13.70
C ASP A 97 17.00 -16.94 -14.73
N GLU A 98 17.55 -17.04 -15.94
CA GLU A 98 16.97 -17.82 -17.01
C GLU A 98 16.82 -19.29 -16.60
N LYS A 99 15.69 -19.91 -16.94
CA LYS A 99 15.34 -21.33 -16.64
C LYS A 99 14.99 -21.63 -15.18
N ALA A 100 15.02 -20.65 -14.28
CA ALA A 100 14.48 -20.81 -12.94
C ALA A 100 12.96 -21.03 -12.98
N VAL A 101 12.46 -21.95 -12.14
CA VAL A 101 11.03 -22.24 -12.00
C VAL A 101 10.54 -21.68 -10.67
N PHE A 102 9.58 -20.77 -10.73
CA PHE A 102 8.90 -20.23 -9.56
C PHE A 102 7.39 -20.40 -9.73
N GLN A 103 6.76 -21.06 -8.75
CA GLN A 103 5.32 -21.29 -8.71
C GLN A 103 4.76 -20.91 -7.34
N GLY A 104 4.07 -19.77 -7.28
CA GLY A 104 3.41 -19.28 -6.08
C GLY A 104 3.14 -17.78 -6.16
N LYS A 105 2.76 -17.18 -5.04
CA LYS A 105 2.55 -15.74 -4.94
C LYS A 105 3.84 -15.05 -4.53
N CYS A 106 4.19 -13.95 -5.19
CA CYS A 106 5.28 -13.08 -4.77
C CYS A 106 4.71 -11.78 -4.19
N ASP A 107 5.08 -11.45 -2.95
CA ASP A 107 4.78 -10.16 -2.31
C ASP A 107 6.09 -9.40 -2.05
N MET A 108 6.24 -8.25 -2.72
CA MET A 108 7.40 -7.40 -2.56
C MET A 108 7.20 -6.18 -1.64
N ASN A 109 6.04 -6.09 -0.98
CA ASN A 109 5.73 -4.98 -0.11
C ASN A 109 6.19 -5.20 1.33
N ILE A 110 7.39 -5.74 1.52
CA ILE A 110 8.01 -5.75 2.85
C ILE A 110 8.53 -4.34 3.09
N ALA A 111 7.86 -3.59 3.95
CA ALA A 111 8.32 -2.28 4.37
C ALA A 111 9.64 -2.42 5.14
N THR A 112 10.77 -2.50 4.44
CA THR A 112 12.09 -2.32 5.04
C THR A 112 12.13 -0.88 5.54
N GLY A 113 12.01 -0.72 6.85
CA GLY A 113 11.97 0.58 7.50
C GLY A 113 13.26 1.38 7.28
N LYS A 114 13.33 2.14 6.18
CA LYS A 114 13.92 3.48 6.07
C LYS A 114 13.28 4.28 4.92
N THR A 115 12.01 4.05 4.59
CA THR A 115 11.24 5.17 4.04
C THR A 115 11.02 6.10 5.23
N LYS A 116 11.87 7.14 5.36
CA LYS A 116 11.45 8.37 6.03
C LYS A 116 10.02 8.58 5.54
N LYS A 117 9.02 8.45 6.43
CA LYS A 117 7.73 9.09 6.20
C LYS A 117 8.10 10.55 5.99
N ARG A 118 8.36 10.95 4.73
CA ARG A 118 8.03 12.29 4.30
C ARG A 118 6.58 12.38 4.73
N PRO A 119 6.24 13.22 5.73
CA PRO A 119 4.85 13.37 6.08
C PRO A 119 4.16 13.63 4.76
N ALA A 120 3.21 12.77 4.42
CA ALA A 120 2.28 13.07 3.37
C ALA A 120 1.61 14.36 3.83
N LYS A 121 2.17 15.51 3.44
CA LYS A 121 1.39 16.69 3.16
C LYS A 121 0.50 16.24 2.00
N SER A 122 -0.59 15.56 2.35
CA SER A 122 -1.83 15.80 1.65
C SER A 122 -1.97 17.32 1.63
N PRO A 123 -2.01 17.99 0.46
CA PRO A 123 -2.86 19.15 0.40
C PRO A 123 -4.26 18.59 0.66
N LYS A 124 -4.68 18.58 1.94
CA LYS A 124 -6.10 18.63 2.25
C LYS A 124 -6.54 20.02 1.78
N ALA A 125 -6.72 20.13 0.46
CA ALA A 125 -7.51 21.15 -0.15
C ALA A 125 -8.86 21.15 0.57
N GLY A 126 -9.14 22.28 1.21
CA GLY A 126 -10.49 22.83 1.32
C GLY A 126 -11.56 21.93 1.91
N LYS A 127 -11.48 21.65 3.22
CA LYS A 127 -12.70 21.55 4.04
C LYS A 127 -12.65 22.61 5.12
N LYS A 128 -12.82 23.90 4.74
CA LYS A 128 -13.25 24.98 5.66
C LYS A 128 -13.50 26.39 5.11
N SER A 129 -13.63 26.62 3.80
CA SER A 129 -13.95 27.99 3.31
C SER A 129 -15.21 28.15 2.47
N ALA A 130 -15.90 27.07 2.06
CA ALA A 130 -17.13 27.20 1.27
C ALA A 130 -18.34 27.76 2.05
N LYS A 131 -18.27 27.89 3.38
CA LYS A 131 -19.36 28.47 4.19
C LYS A 131 -19.18 29.95 4.51
N ALA A 132 -17.96 30.50 4.39
CA ALA A 132 -17.69 31.90 4.73
C ALA A 132 -17.91 32.83 3.52
N ALA A 133 -17.45 32.43 2.33
CA ALA A 133 -17.61 33.25 1.11
C ALA A 133 -19.07 33.34 0.61
N LEU A 134 -19.88 32.31 0.85
CA LEU A 134 -21.31 32.35 0.50
C LEU A 134 -22.14 33.25 1.42
N GLN A 135 -21.63 33.58 2.61
CA GLN A 135 -22.38 34.39 3.57
C GLN A 135 -22.21 35.89 3.32
N GLU A 136 -21.05 36.32 2.82
CA GLU A 136 -20.84 37.72 2.40
C GLU A 136 -21.62 38.06 1.12
N ALA A 137 -21.65 37.16 0.12
CA ALA A 137 -22.42 37.39 -1.11
C ALA A 137 -23.94 37.37 -0.91
N LEU A 138 -24.45 36.71 0.14
CA LEU A 138 -25.90 36.68 0.44
C LEU A 138 -26.37 37.94 1.19
N LEU A 139 -25.46 38.71 1.78
CA LEU A 139 -25.77 39.95 2.46
C LEU A 139 -25.83 41.15 1.50
N GLU A 140 -24.99 41.20 0.46
CA GLU A 140 -25.07 42.28 -0.56
C GLU A 140 -26.37 42.23 -1.38
N VAL A 141 -26.85 41.03 -1.73
CA VAL A 141 -28.12 40.87 -2.47
C VAL A 141 -29.34 41.24 -1.63
N SER A 142 -29.22 41.25 -0.29
CA SER A 142 -30.30 41.61 0.63
C SER A 142 -30.44 43.13 0.84
N GLU A 143 -29.40 43.91 0.54
CA GLU A 143 -29.47 45.38 0.59
C GLU A 143 -29.91 45.98 -0.76
N GLU A 144 -29.57 45.36 -1.88
CA GLU A 144 -30.05 45.80 -3.21
C GLU A 144 -31.51 45.42 -3.47
N LYS A 145 -32.01 44.30 -2.92
CA LYS A 145 -33.43 43.92 -3.03
C LYS A 145 -34.40 44.72 -2.15
N ARG A 146 -33.92 45.66 -1.33
CA ARG A 146 -34.78 46.59 -0.58
C ARG A 146 -35.10 47.87 -1.36
N ALA A 147 -34.49 48.08 -2.53
CA ALA A 147 -34.68 49.29 -3.34
C ALA A 147 -35.63 49.11 -4.54
N GLU A 148 -36.04 47.88 -4.91
CA GLU A 148 -36.81 47.63 -6.14
C GLU A 148 -38.29 47.22 -5.93
N GLU A 149 -38.74 46.94 -4.70
CA GLU A 149 -40.17 46.72 -4.39
C GLU A 149 -40.96 48.00 -4.03
N ALA A 150 -40.36 49.20 -4.14
CA ALA A 150 -41.03 50.47 -3.87
C ALA A 150 -41.51 51.23 -5.13
N ALA A 151 -41.34 50.70 -6.35
CA ALA A 151 -41.48 51.50 -7.57
C ALA A 151 -42.47 51.02 -8.65
N THR A 152 -43.24 49.92 -8.46
CA THR A 152 -44.22 49.51 -9.49
C THR A 152 -45.55 49.01 -8.92
N THR A 153 -46.29 49.87 -8.23
CA THR A 153 -47.78 49.88 -8.24
C THR A 153 -48.30 51.22 -7.70
N SER A 154 -47.94 52.31 -8.36
CA SER A 154 -48.77 53.52 -8.41
C SER A 154 -48.37 54.27 -9.68
N GLY A 155 -49.24 54.60 -10.62
CA GLY A 155 -50.64 54.29 -10.81
C GLY A 155 -50.96 54.68 -12.25
N ASP A 156 -51.85 53.94 -12.91
CA ASP A 156 -52.59 54.51 -14.02
C ASP A 156 -53.76 55.33 -13.45
N VAL A 157 -53.86 56.50 -14.03
CA VAL A 157 -54.50 57.73 -13.58
C VAL A 157 -55.89 57.85 -14.19
N ASP A 158 -56.80 58.43 -13.41
CA ASP A 158 -58.06 59.12 -13.79
C ASP A 158 -58.95 58.51 -14.88
N ALA A 159 -60.18 58.16 -14.50
CA ALA A 159 -61.28 59.13 -14.61
C ALA A 159 -62.66 58.48 -14.35
N ALA A 160 -63.53 59.32 -13.80
CA ALA A 160 -64.99 59.27 -13.84
C ALA A 160 -65.70 58.32 -12.86
N GLU A 161 -66.81 58.67 -12.23
CA GLU A 161 -67.55 59.93 -12.02
C GLU A 161 -68.78 59.52 -11.17
N LYS A 162 -69.23 60.44 -10.31
CA LYS A 162 -70.58 60.55 -9.70
C LYS A 162 -71.01 59.65 -8.53
N LYS A 163 -71.12 60.36 -7.40
CA LYS A 163 -72.28 60.38 -6.47
C LYS A 163 -73.61 59.98 -7.13
N ASP A 164 -74.38 59.14 -6.46
CA ASP A 164 -75.70 59.46 -5.86
C ASP A 164 -76.24 58.15 -5.22
N ARG A 165 -76.53 58.09 -3.92
CA ARG A 165 -77.75 58.56 -3.23
C ARG A 165 -79.05 57.98 -3.83
N THR A 166 -79.88 57.47 -2.91
CA THR A 166 -81.36 57.34 -2.95
C THR A 166 -81.91 56.29 -3.93
N ASP A 167 -82.49 55.19 -3.44
CA ASP A 167 -83.92 55.00 -3.06
C ASP A 167 -84.69 54.28 -4.18
N ASP A 168 -85.83 53.70 -3.79
CA ASP A 168 -86.89 53.06 -4.60
C ASP A 168 -86.62 51.65 -5.16
N MET A 169 -87.22 50.61 -4.57
CA MET A 169 -88.62 50.14 -4.75
C MET A 169 -88.91 49.56 -6.15
N ALA A 170 -89.03 48.23 -6.19
CA ALA A 170 -90.08 47.50 -6.88
C ALA A 170 -90.20 46.09 -6.26
#